data_AF-A0A261R451-F1
#
_entry.id   AF-A0A261R451-F1
#
_cell.length_a   1.000
_cell.length_b   1.000
_cell.length_c   1.000
_cell.angle_alpha   90.00
_cell.angle_beta   90.00
_cell.angle_gamma   90.00
#
_symmetry.space_group_name_H-M   'P 1'
#
loop_
_entity.id
_entity.type
_entity.pdbx_description
1 polymer ?
#
loop_
_entity_poly.entity_id
_entity_poly.type
_entity_poly.pdbx_seq_one_letter_code
_entity_poly.pdbx_strand_id
1 'polypeptide(L)'
;MTPQALHYAALAYIALCLASTACVLADIYLLGRRQRMKVMEAVWPLTMLYWGPIGMFAWMALRTALYPDLQPTQASYWFMMQIAMIVGFATTYPVNWWLIRRGTKERM
;
A
#
# COMPACT_ATOMS: atom_id res chain seq x y z
N MET A 1 7.47 6.47 -30.90
CA MET A 1 6.77 5.26 -30.40
C MET A 1 5.56 5.04 -31.27
N THR A 2 5.47 3.93 -32.00
CA THR A 2 4.31 3.65 -32.86
C THR A 2 3.07 3.35 -31.99
N PRO A 3 1.86 3.79 -32.38
CA PRO A 3 0.63 3.57 -31.60
C PRO A 3 0.37 2.10 -31.23
N GLN A 4 0.86 1.18 -32.07
CA GLN A 4 0.73 -0.27 -31.85
C GLN A 4 1.58 -0.76 -30.65
N ALA A 5 2.79 -0.23 -30.46
CA ALA A 5 3.63 -0.61 -29.33
C ALA A 5 3.02 -0.19 -27.98
N LEU A 6 2.41 1.00 -27.94
CA LEU A 6 1.66 1.48 -26.77
C LEU A 6 0.44 0.60 -26.48
N HIS A 7 -0.26 0.14 -27.52
CA HIS A 7 -1.40 -0.76 -27.37
C HIS A 7 -1.00 -2.11 -26.76
N TYR A 8 0.07 -2.75 -27.26
CA TYR A 8 0.57 -4.00 -26.69
C TYR A 8 1.11 -3.82 -25.26
N ALA A 9 1.78 -2.71 -24.98
CA ALA A 9 2.25 -2.39 -23.63
C ALA A 9 1.07 -2.20 -22.65
N ALA A 10 0.01 -1.53 -23.08
CA ALA A 10 -1.21 -1.35 -22.28
C ALA A 10 -1.90 -2.70 -21.99
N LEU A 11 -2.02 -3.58 -22.99
CA LEU A 11 -2.59 -4.92 -22.80
C LEU A 11 -1.76 -5.78 -21.85
N ALA A 12 -0.43 -5.75 -22.00
CA ALA A 12 0.48 -6.47 -21.10
C ALA A 12 0.36 -5.97 -19.66
N TYR A 13 0.25 -4.66 -19.46
CA TYR A 13 0.07 -4.06 -18.14
C TYR A 13 -1.28 -4.44 -17.51
N ILE A 14 -2.37 -4.37 -18.27
CA ILE A 14 -3.70 -4.77 -17.80
C ILE A 14 -3.72 -6.25 -17.41
N ALA A 15 -3.14 -7.12 -18.24
CA ALA A 15 -3.05 -8.55 -17.94
C ALA A 15 -2.26 -8.82 -16.65
N LEU A 16 -1.18 -8.08 -16.42
CA LEU A 16 -0.35 -8.18 -15.22
C LEU A 16 -1.09 -7.73 -13.95
N CYS A 17 -1.84 -6.63 -14.02
CA CYS A 17 -2.70 -6.18 -12.92
C CYS A 17 -3.75 -7.24 -12.57
N LEU A 18 -4.45 -7.78 -13.58
CA LEU A 18 -5.46 -8.82 -13.37
C LEU A 18 -4.86 -10.10 -12.76
N ALA A 19 -3.69 -10.53 -13.26
CA ALA A 19 -2.98 -11.70 -12.73
C ALA A 19 -2.56 -11.50 -11.26
N SER A 20 -2.05 -10.32 -10.93
CA SER A 20 -1.63 -9.99 -9.56
C SER A 20 -2.82 -9.92 -8.59
N THR A 21 -3.91 -9.26 -9.00
CA THR A 21 -5.17 -9.24 -8.24
C THR A 21 -5.72 -10.64 -8.02
N ALA A 22 -5.72 -11.51 -9.04
CA ALA A 22 -6.17 -12.88 -8.92
C ALA A 22 -5.30 -13.71 -7.95
N CYS A 23 -3.98 -13.51 -7.95
CA CYS A 23 -3.05 -14.20 -7.04
C CYS A 23 -3.32 -13.83 -5.57
N VAL A 24 -3.52 -12.55 -5.27
CA VAL A 24 -3.85 -12.08 -3.91
C VAL A 24 -5.22 -12.61 -3.46
N LEU A 25 -6.23 -12.58 -4.34
CA LEU A 25 -7.54 -13.15 -4.02
C LEU A 25 -7.45 -14.66 -3.77
N ALA A 26 -6.66 -15.38 -4.56
CA ALA A 26 -6.37 -16.80 -4.35
C ALA A 26 -5.68 -17.05 -2.99
N ASP A 27 -4.70 -16.24 -2.59
CA ASP A 27 -4.06 -16.35 -1.28
C ASP A 27 -5.04 -16.12 -0.11
N ILE A 28 -5.96 -15.16 -0.26
CA ILE A 28 -6.98 -14.86 0.76
C ILE A 28 -8.04 -15.98 0.84
N TYR A 29 -8.57 -16.43 -0.31
CA TYR A 29 -9.72 -17.35 -0.35
C TYR A 29 -9.32 -18.83 -0.35
N LEU A 30 -8.27 -19.23 -1.08
CA LEU A 30 -7.85 -20.64 -1.22
C LEU A 30 -6.83 -21.03 -0.14
N LEU A 31 -5.89 -20.16 0.21
CA LEU A 31 -4.87 -20.44 1.25
C LEU A 31 -5.35 -20.05 2.66
N GLY A 32 -6.55 -19.47 2.78
CA GLY A 32 -7.22 -19.25 4.04
C GLY A 32 -6.52 -18.25 4.97
N ARG A 33 -5.57 -17.46 4.45
CA ARG A 33 -4.85 -16.41 5.20
C ARG A 33 -5.73 -15.18 5.41
N ARG A 34 -6.90 -15.37 6.03
CA ARG A 34 -7.85 -14.29 6.31
C ARG A 34 -7.18 -13.25 7.20
N GLN A 35 -7.02 -12.05 6.64
CA GLN A 35 -6.44 -10.93 7.37
C GLN A 35 -7.43 -10.48 8.45
N ARG A 36 -6.95 -10.38 9.69
CA ARG A 36 -7.74 -10.04 10.89
C ARG A 36 -8.55 -8.73 10.71
N MET A 37 -8.12 -7.84 9.82
CA MET A 37 -8.87 -6.64 9.43
C MET A 37 -9.50 -6.83 8.03
N LYS A 38 -10.81 -7.10 7.99
CA LYS A 38 -11.59 -7.33 6.76
C LYS A 38 -11.46 -6.23 5.69
N VAL A 39 -11.18 -4.99 6.09
CA VAL A 39 -10.94 -3.88 5.15
C VAL A 39 -9.74 -4.18 4.23
N MET A 40 -8.72 -4.87 4.75
CA MET A 40 -7.51 -5.17 3.99
C MET A 40 -7.79 -6.14 2.83
N GLU A 41 -8.71 -7.09 2.99
CA GLU A 41 -9.11 -8.03 1.92
C GLU A 41 -9.66 -7.32 0.68
N ALA A 42 -10.22 -6.12 0.83
CA ALA A 42 -10.66 -5.28 -0.29
C ALA A 42 -9.56 -4.33 -0.77
N VAL A 43 -8.75 -3.79 0.14
CA VAL A 43 -7.67 -2.84 -0.19
C VAL A 43 -6.57 -3.48 -1.02
N TRP A 44 -6.16 -4.72 -0.72
CA TRP A 44 -5.08 -5.39 -1.46
C TRP A 44 -5.41 -5.64 -2.95
N PRO A 45 -6.57 -6.23 -3.31
CA PRO A 45 -6.99 -6.38 -4.70
C PRO A 45 -7.14 -5.02 -5.41
N LEU A 46 -7.71 -4.02 -4.73
CA LEU A 46 -7.91 -2.68 -5.26
C LEU A 46 -6.57 -1.98 -5.57
N THR A 47 -5.58 -2.16 -4.68
CA THR A 47 -4.24 -1.59 -4.87
C THR A 47 -3.51 -2.24 -6.04
N MET A 48 -3.64 -3.56 -6.22
CA MET A 48 -3.06 -4.27 -7.37
C MET A 48 -3.76 -3.92 -8.69
N LEU A 49 -5.07 -3.66 -8.66
CA LEU A 49 -5.81 -3.22 -9.84
C LEU A 49 -5.46 -1.78 -10.24
N TYR A 50 -5.23 -0.90 -9.27
CA TYR A 50 -4.94 0.52 -9.50
C TYR A 50 -3.48 0.81 -9.80
N TRP A 51 -2.52 0.18 -9.11
CA TRP A 51 -1.08 0.44 -9.26
C TRP A 51 -0.28 -0.69 -9.90
N GLY A 52 -0.86 -1.87 -10.12
CA GLY A 52 -0.11 -3.04 -10.60
C GLY A 52 1.12 -3.36 -9.73
N PRO A 53 2.10 -4.12 -10.25
CA PRO A 53 3.37 -4.35 -9.55
C PRO A 53 4.19 -3.06 -9.36
N ILE A 54 3.88 -1.99 -10.07
CA ILE A 54 4.53 -0.68 -9.92
C ILE A 54 4.30 -0.13 -8.51
N GLY A 55 3.15 -0.38 -7.86
CA GLY A 55 2.91 0.09 -6.50
C GLY A 55 3.89 -0.46 -5.46
N MET A 56 4.28 -1.74 -5.60
CA MET A 56 5.26 -2.40 -4.72
C MET A 56 6.68 -1.90 -5.00
N PHE A 57 7.06 -1.82 -6.27
CA PHE A 57 8.38 -1.32 -6.67
C PHE A 57 8.53 0.19 -6.40
N ALA A 58 7.49 0.99 -6.56
CA ALA A 58 7.48 2.42 -6.24
C ALA A 58 7.62 2.64 -4.73
N TRP A 59 6.96 1.83 -3.88
CA TRP A 59 7.16 1.90 -2.43
C TRP A 59 8.60 1.56 -2.02
N MET A 60 9.18 0.52 -2.62
CA MET A 60 10.57 0.15 -2.38
C MET A 60 11.55 1.22 -2.91
N ALA A 61 11.32 1.75 -4.12
CA ALA A 61 12.17 2.78 -4.71
C ALA A 61 12.06 4.13 -3.99
N LEU A 62 10.86 4.53 -3.55
CA LEU A 62 10.64 5.73 -2.75
C LEU A 62 11.34 5.62 -1.39
N ARG A 63 11.30 4.44 -0.75
CA ARG A 63 12.05 4.17 0.49
C ARG A 63 13.56 4.37 0.28
N THR A 64 14.13 3.88 -0.82
CA THR A 64 15.56 4.01 -1.11
C THR A 64 15.94 5.42 -1.56
N ALA A 65 15.05 6.13 -2.27
CA ALA A 65 15.32 7.46 -2.84
C ALA A 65 15.13 8.62 -1.84
N LEU A 66 14.15 8.54 -0.93
CA LEU A 66 13.96 9.59 0.09
C LEU A 66 14.96 9.49 1.25
N TYR A 67 15.48 8.29 1.54
CA TYR A 67 16.33 8.05 2.71
C TYR A 67 17.52 7.14 2.42
N PRO A 68 18.45 7.54 1.53
CA PRO A 68 19.62 6.71 1.20
C PRO A 68 20.61 6.55 2.36
N ASP A 69 20.71 7.51 3.28
CA ASP A 69 21.74 7.56 4.36
C ASP A 69 21.16 7.86 5.76
N LEU A 70 20.05 7.22 6.11
CA LEU A 70 19.51 7.28 7.47
C LEU A 70 20.19 6.24 8.37
N GLN A 71 21.40 6.54 8.82
CA GLN A 71 22.10 5.69 9.78
C GLN A 71 21.41 5.78 11.17
N PRO A 72 21.12 4.68 11.88
CA PRO A 72 20.51 4.73 13.21
C PRO A 72 21.39 5.37 14.30
N THR A 73 22.67 5.63 14.00
CA THR A 73 23.68 6.19 14.91
C THR A 73 23.65 7.72 15.00
N GLN A 74 22.93 8.41 14.10
CA GLN A 74 22.86 9.89 14.06
C GLN A 74 21.54 10.41 14.66
N ALA A 75 21.62 11.50 15.43
CA ALA A 75 20.46 12.12 16.08
C ALA A 75 19.37 12.61 15.11
N SER A 76 19.76 12.97 13.87
CA SER A 76 18.84 13.36 12.79
C SER A 76 17.85 12.24 12.42
N TYR A 77 18.28 10.98 12.44
CA TYR A 77 17.42 9.82 12.20
C TYR A 77 16.30 9.72 13.24
N TRP A 78 16.66 9.86 14.51
CA TRP A 78 15.72 9.80 15.62
C TRP A 78 14.75 10.99 15.59
N PHE A 79 15.22 12.19 15.24
CA PHE A 79 14.37 13.37 15.11
C PHE A 79 13.36 13.24 13.97
N MET A 80 13.80 12.75 12.80
CA MET A 80 12.90 12.48 11.68
C MET A 80 11.90 11.37 11.99
N MET A 81 12.28 10.36 12.78
CA MET A 81 11.36 9.34 13.28
C MET A 81 10.27 9.93 14.18
N GLN A 82 10.61 10.87 15.07
CA GLN A 82 9.59 11.55 15.89
C GLN A 82 8.59 12.33 15.04
N ILE A 83 9.08 13.06 14.03
CA ILE A 83 8.20 13.79 13.10
C ILE A 83 7.32 12.81 12.31
N ALA A 84 7.88 11.72 11.80
CA ALA A 84 7.12 10.71 11.08
C ALA A 84 6.02 10.08 11.95
N MET A 85 6.30 9.82 13.23
CA MET A 85 5.31 9.32 14.18
C MET A 85 4.19 10.35 14.44
N ILE A 86 4.53 11.63 14.61
CA ILE A 86 3.54 12.70 14.82
C ILE A 86 2.64 12.85 13.59
N VAL A 87 3.22 12.86 12.39
CA VAL A 87 2.47 12.97 11.13
C VAL A 87 1.60 11.73 10.91
N GLY A 88 2.13 10.53 11.17
CA GLY A 88 1.39 9.28 11.09
C GLY A 88 0.20 9.25 12.06
N PHE A 89 0.40 9.75 13.27
CA PHE A 89 -0.66 9.89 14.26
C PHE A 89 -1.71 10.93 13.82
N ALA A 90 -1.29 12.12 13.40
CA ALA A 90 -2.18 13.17 12.91
C ALA A 90 -3.01 12.74 11.70
N THR A 91 -2.44 11.90 10.82
CA THR A 91 -3.14 11.36 9.64
C THR A 91 -4.12 10.25 10.03
N THR A 92 -3.75 9.41 11.00
CA THR A 92 -4.57 8.26 11.42
C THR A 92 -5.71 8.66 12.35
N TYR A 93 -5.52 9.70 13.17
CA TYR A 93 -6.49 10.18 14.15
C TYR A 93 -7.86 10.54 13.56
N PRO A 94 -7.98 11.36 12.48
CA PRO A 94 -9.28 11.69 11.89
C PRO A 94 -9.97 10.47 11.27
N VAL A 95 -9.21 9.52 10.71
CA VAL A 95 -9.74 8.27 10.17
C VAL A 95 -10.28 7.38 11.29
N ASN A 96 -9.53 7.24 12.39
CA ASN A 96 -9.97 6.43 13.54
C ASN A 96 -11.21 7.05 14.22
N TRP A 97 -11.24 8.38 14.34
CA TRP A 97 -12.39 9.12 14.85
C TRP A 97 -13.63 8.96 13.96
N TRP A 98 -13.46 9.02 12.65
CA TRP A 98 -14.54 8.82 11.68
C TRP A 98 -15.10 7.38 11.73
N LEU A 99 -14.23 6.38 11.89
CA LEU A 99 -14.64 4.97 12.04
C LEU A 99 -15.42 4.71 13.34
N ILE A 100 -15.02 5.35 14.44
CA ILE A 100 -15.76 5.30 15.71
C ILE A 100 -17.14 5.95 15.55
N ARG A 101 -17.23 7.11 14.86
CA ARG A 101 -18.52 7.75 14.56
C ARG A 101 -19.45 6.91 13.71
N ARG A 102 -18.92 6.04 12.84
CA ARG A 102 -19.70 5.10 12.02
C ARG A 102 -20.06 3.79 12.75
N GLY A 103 -19.69 3.63 14.01
CA GLY A 103 -20.03 2.43 14.82
C GLY A 103 -19.34 1.14 14.38
N THR A 104 -18.33 1.23 13.49
CA THR A 104 -17.62 0.04 12.97
C THR A 104 -16.46 -0.40 13.88
N LYS A 105 -16.08 0.43 14.86
CA LYS A 105 -15.07 0.13 15.88
C LYS A 105 -15.60 0.53 17.27
N GLU A 106 -15.45 -0.36 18.24
CA GLU A 106 -15.65 -0.01 19.65
C GLU A 106 -14.56 0.94 20.13
N ARG A 107 -14.95 1.90 20.99
CA ARG A 107 -14.00 2.71 21.77
C ARG A 107 -13.33 1.76 22.76
N MET A 108 -12.08 1.41 22.48
CA MET A 108 -11.18 0.86 23.49
C MET A 108 -10.74 1.96 24.45
#